data_AF-A0A498DGE6-F1
#
_entry.id   AF-A0A498DGE6-F1
#
_cell.length_a   1.000
_cell.length_b   1.000
_cell.length_c   1.000
_cell.angle_alpha   90.00
_cell.angle_beta   90.00
_cell.angle_gamma   90.00
#
_symmetry.space_group_name_H-M   'P 1'
#
loop_
_entity.id
_entity.type
_entity.pdbx_description
1 polymer ?
#
loop_
_entity_poly.entity_id
_entity_poly.type
_entity_poly.pdbx_seq_one_letter_code
_entity_poly.pdbx_strand_id
1 'polypeptide(L)'
;MRSLTPGRPDMQKIFYPVLFALLCHVSPVHAFDFNPLGYIKGAVEAVAEDRSSSDIGKDTKIKASIVSKITDQMGSDVVSVSSDVYEQDVMLTGIVETLKQKQQASGIAKLVKGVKKVYNEIIVHKKNDKDKGAVEGFVDDTVIEKKTNALLLEGKNVNVTNFRWRSVGGHVFLFGRALSKTELNKAIKIVKSIKGVSKVTSRVKVKAK
;
A
#
# COMPACT_ATOMS: atom_id res chain seq x y z
N MET A 1 72.10 -21.47 -49.83
CA MET A 1 72.04 -20.02 -50.18
C MET A 1 71.02 -19.35 -49.27
N ARG A 2 71.43 -18.25 -48.61
CA ARG A 2 70.66 -17.05 -48.19
C ARG A 2 69.13 -17.15 -48.29
N SER A 3 68.26 -16.77 -47.36
CA SER A 3 68.28 -15.76 -46.28
C SER A 3 66.77 -15.49 -46.01
N LEU A 4 66.23 -15.25 -44.81
CA LEU A 4 66.04 -13.92 -44.21
C LEU A 4 65.06 -14.07 -43.02
N THR A 5 65.49 -13.59 -41.86
CA THR A 5 64.75 -12.90 -40.77
C THR A 5 63.54 -13.56 -40.06
N PRO A 6 63.65 -13.77 -38.73
CA PRO A 6 62.54 -13.69 -37.79
C PRO A 6 62.38 -12.24 -37.28
N GLY A 7 61.16 -11.70 -37.34
CA GLY A 7 60.78 -10.42 -36.73
C GLY A 7 60.34 -10.59 -35.26
N ARG A 8 61.11 -9.97 -34.35
CA ARG A 8 60.83 -9.63 -32.93
C ARG A 8 59.58 -8.72 -32.76
N PRO A 9 59.15 -8.32 -31.53
CA PRO A 9 59.51 -8.78 -30.17
C PRO A 9 58.31 -9.00 -29.21
N ASP A 10 58.69 -9.45 -28.03
CA ASP A 10 57.93 -9.71 -26.82
C ASP A 10 57.56 -8.44 -26.00
N MET A 11 56.48 -8.58 -25.22
CA MET A 11 56.21 -7.99 -23.90
C MET A 11 56.05 -6.47 -23.72
N GLN A 12 54.80 -6.03 -23.48
CA GLN A 12 54.53 -5.05 -22.41
C GLN A 12 53.23 -5.40 -21.65
N LYS A 13 53.43 -5.63 -20.35
CA LYS A 13 52.44 -5.95 -19.33
C LYS A 13 51.47 -4.79 -19.18
N ILE A 14 50.16 -5.03 -19.32
CA ILE A 14 49.13 -4.10 -18.85
C ILE A 14 48.41 -4.76 -17.68
N PHE A 15 48.80 -4.31 -16.50
CA PHE A 15 48.16 -4.54 -15.22
C PHE A 15 46.76 -3.91 -15.26
N TYR A 16 45.70 -4.71 -15.28
CA TYR A 16 44.35 -4.24 -14.95
C TYR A 16 44.10 -4.52 -13.47
N PRO A 17 43.76 -3.51 -12.64
CA PRO A 17 43.47 -3.73 -11.24
C PRO A 17 42.17 -4.54 -11.11
N VAL A 18 42.22 -5.57 -10.28
CA VAL A 18 41.07 -6.37 -9.86
C VAL A 18 40.08 -5.45 -9.17
N LEU A 19 39.01 -5.09 -9.88
CA LEU A 19 37.82 -4.49 -9.28
C LEU A 19 37.17 -5.57 -8.41
N PHE A 20 37.43 -5.52 -7.11
CA PHE A 20 36.77 -6.35 -6.11
C PHE A 20 35.30 -5.94 -6.05
N ALA A 21 34.48 -6.52 -6.93
CA ALA A 21 33.04 -6.41 -6.87
C ALA A 21 32.59 -7.12 -5.58
N LEU A 22 32.26 -6.31 -4.57
CA LEU A 22 31.59 -6.76 -3.37
C LEU A 22 30.22 -7.32 -3.80
N LEU A 23 30.17 -8.61 -4.10
CA LEU A 23 28.92 -9.36 -4.26
C LEU A 23 28.25 -9.37 -2.89
N CYS A 24 27.44 -8.35 -2.62
CA CYS A 24 26.41 -8.43 -1.59
C CYS A 24 25.54 -9.63 -1.97
N HIS A 25 25.78 -10.77 -1.31
CA HIS A 25 24.84 -11.87 -1.30
C HIS A 25 23.58 -11.40 -0.57
N VAL A 26 22.70 -10.73 -1.31
CA VAL A 26 21.33 -10.52 -0.88
C VAL A 26 20.69 -11.89 -0.97
N SER A 27 20.60 -12.59 0.15
CA SER A 27 19.71 -13.75 0.25
C SER A 27 18.33 -13.30 -0.24
N PRO A 28 17.62 -14.06 -1.07
CA PRO A 28 16.26 -13.72 -1.42
C PRO A 28 15.46 -13.75 -0.12
N VAL A 29 15.20 -12.57 0.44
CA VAL A 29 14.18 -12.43 1.47
C VAL A 29 12.92 -12.92 0.79
N HIS A 30 12.40 -14.05 1.26
CA HIS A 30 11.10 -14.57 0.84
C HIS A 30 10.13 -13.40 0.84
N ALA A 31 9.72 -12.99 -0.36
CA ALA A 31 8.78 -11.92 -0.53
C ALA A 31 7.50 -12.41 0.14
N PHE A 32 7.20 -11.86 1.32
CA PHE A 32 5.82 -11.78 1.77
C PHE A 32 5.06 -11.19 0.59
N ASP A 33 4.09 -11.94 0.07
CA ASP A 33 3.22 -11.53 -1.03
C ASP A 33 2.44 -10.29 -0.57
N PHE A 34 3.08 -9.13 -0.69
CA PHE A 34 2.42 -7.85 -0.61
C PHE A 34 1.53 -7.78 -1.83
N ASN A 35 0.23 -7.89 -1.61
CA ASN A 35 -0.79 -7.54 -2.59
C ASN A 35 -0.32 -6.25 -3.33
N PRO A 36 -0.13 -6.29 -4.66
CA PRO A 36 0.56 -5.23 -5.41
C PRO A 36 -0.19 -3.89 -5.42
N LEU A 37 -1.40 -3.84 -4.84
CA LEU A 37 -2.21 -2.64 -4.65
C LEU A 37 -2.02 -1.97 -3.28
N GLY A 38 -1.10 -2.45 -2.45
CA GLY A 38 -0.69 -1.75 -1.24
C GLY A 38 0.19 -0.54 -1.54
N TYR A 39 -0.26 0.40 -2.40
CA TYR A 39 0.37 1.67 -2.80
C TYR A 39 1.72 1.93 -2.09
N ILE A 40 2.80 1.35 -2.62
CA ILE A 40 4.15 1.76 -2.24
C ILE A 40 4.35 3.11 -2.93
N LYS A 41 4.10 4.19 -2.20
CA LYS A 41 4.37 5.54 -2.68
C LYS A 41 5.87 5.70 -2.91
N GLY A 42 6.25 6.15 -4.10
CA GLY A 42 7.66 6.34 -4.45
C GLY A 42 8.32 7.43 -3.59
N ALA A 43 9.66 7.46 -3.56
CA ALA A 43 10.42 8.43 -2.77
C ALA A 43 10.02 9.90 -3.06
N VAL A 44 9.65 10.20 -4.30
CA VAL A 44 9.20 11.54 -4.73
C VAL A 44 7.86 11.92 -4.10
N GLU A 45 6.90 10.99 -4.04
CA GLU A 45 5.59 11.24 -3.42
C GLU A 45 5.70 11.34 -1.90
N ALA A 46 6.63 10.61 -1.29
CA ALA A 46 6.90 10.68 0.14
C ALA A 46 7.48 12.06 0.56
N VAL A 47 8.26 12.71 -0.31
CA VAL A 47 8.77 14.08 -0.09
C VAL A 47 7.65 15.14 -0.21
N ALA A 48 6.64 14.88 -1.05
CA ALA A 48 5.49 15.77 -1.23
C ALA A 48 4.37 15.56 -0.18
N GLU A 49 4.48 14.55 0.69
CA GLU A 49 3.57 14.39 1.83
C GLU A 49 3.83 15.44 2.91
N ASP A 50 2.78 16.08 3.41
CA ASP A 50 2.85 17.09 4.46
C ASP A 50 3.00 16.44 5.84
N ARG A 51 4.07 15.65 6.00
CA ARG A 51 4.33 14.80 7.16
C ARG A 51 5.81 14.77 7.49
N SER A 52 6.13 14.61 8.77
CA SER A 52 7.51 14.38 9.18
C SER A 52 7.98 13.00 8.70
N SER A 53 9.25 12.90 8.29
CA SER A 53 9.89 11.61 7.96
C SER A 53 9.83 10.62 9.13
N SER A 54 9.85 11.13 10.37
CA SER A 54 9.65 10.34 11.60
C SER A 54 8.27 9.68 11.63
N ASP A 55 7.21 10.40 11.30
CA ASP A 55 5.85 9.84 11.30
C ASP A 55 5.62 8.86 10.17
N ILE A 56 6.25 9.06 9.00
CA ILE A 56 6.23 8.08 7.92
C ILE A 56 6.91 6.78 8.38
N GLY A 57 8.08 6.88 9.01
CA GLY A 57 8.79 5.72 9.57
C GLY A 57 7.98 4.96 10.64
N LYS A 58 7.34 5.69 11.56
CA LYS A 58 6.43 5.09 12.56
C LYS A 58 5.28 4.34 11.91
N ASP A 59 4.64 4.95 10.92
CA ASP A 59 3.48 4.34 10.25
C ASP A 59 3.85 3.09 9.46
N THR A 60 4.99 3.11 8.76
CA THR A 60 5.53 1.92 8.08
C THR A 60 5.79 0.79 9.06
N LYS A 61 6.40 1.09 10.22
CA LYS A 61 6.64 0.10 11.27
C LYS A 61 5.34 -0.45 11.87
N ILE A 62 4.35 0.41 12.10
CA ILE A 62 3.02 0.00 12.57
C ILE A 62 2.38 -0.93 11.54
N LYS A 63 2.35 -0.54 10.26
CA LYS A 63 1.76 -1.34 9.17
C LYS A 63 2.41 -2.72 9.09
N ALA A 64 3.74 -2.79 9.06
CA ALA A 64 4.46 -4.05 9.03
C ALA A 64 4.15 -4.94 10.25
N SER A 65 4.07 -4.34 11.44
CA SER A 65 3.73 -5.05 12.69
C SER A 65 2.30 -5.59 12.68
N ILE A 66 1.35 -4.83 12.13
CA ILE A 66 -0.06 -5.26 12.01
C ILE A 66 -0.16 -6.43 11.04
N VAL A 67 0.45 -6.31 9.85
CA VAL A 67 0.45 -7.36 8.83
C VAL A 67 1.03 -8.64 9.41
N SER A 68 2.23 -8.59 10.01
CA SER A 68 2.85 -9.75 10.64
C SER A 68 1.94 -10.38 11.70
N LYS A 69 1.41 -9.60 12.66
CA LYS A 69 0.57 -10.17 13.73
C LYS A 69 -0.77 -10.74 13.23
N ILE A 70 -1.38 -10.13 12.21
CA ILE A 70 -2.61 -10.66 11.62
C ILE A 70 -2.31 -11.99 10.94
N THR A 71 -1.26 -12.07 10.14
CA THR A 71 -0.84 -13.32 9.49
C THR A 71 -0.54 -14.40 10.52
N ASP A 72 0.21 -14.08 11.58
CA ASP A 72 0.61 -15.04 12.62
C ASP A 72 -0.59 -15.59 13.41
N GLN A 73 -1.59 -14.75 13.70
CA GLN A 73 -2.70 -15.13 14.61
C GLN A 73 -3.99 -15.52 13.90
N MET A 74 -4.19 -15.08 12.67
CA MET A 74 -5.41 -15.34 11.90
C MET A 74 -5.15 -16.28 10.71
N GLY A 75 -3.89 -16.57 10.41
CA GLY A 75 -3.48 -17.38 9.27
C GLY A 75 -3.37 -16.54 7.98
N SER A 76 -2.66 -17.10 7.00
CA SER A 76 -2.51 -16.49 5.68
C SER A 76 -3.85 -16.33 4.96
N ASP A 77 -4.84 -17.20 5.19
CA ASP A 77 -6.14 -17.19 4.50
C ASP A 77 -6.97 -15.91 4.75
N VAL A 78 -6.54 -15.07 5.69
CA VAL A 78 -7.10 -13.73 5.97
C VAL A 78 -6.46 -12.65 5.06
N VAL A 79 -5.86 -13.03 3.91
CA VAL A 79 -5.32 -12.12 2.87
C VAL A 79 -6.30 -10.98 2.51
N SER A 80 -7.60 -11.18 2.71
CA SER A 80 -8.61 -10.17 2.43
C SER A 80 -8.57 -8.94 3.35
N VAL A 81 -7.87 -8.97 4.49
CA VAL A 81 -7.77 -7.82 5.41
C VAL A 81 -6.57 -6.93 5.05
N SER A 82 -6.87 -5.71 4.64
CA SER A 82 -5.88 -4.65 4.38
C SER A 82 -5.76 -3.70 5.56
N SER A 83 -4.54 -3.22 5.82
CA SER A 83 -4.26 -2.18 6.82
C SER A 83 -3.63 -0.95 6.17
N ASP A 84 -4.25 0.20 6.38
CA ASP A 84 -3.74 1.51 5.99
C ASP A 84 -3.46 2.34 7.24
N VAL A 85 -2.29 2.98 7.27
CA VAL A 85 -1.81 3.73 8.44
C VAL A 85 -1.50 5.15 8.04
N TYR A 86 -2.00 6.11 8.80
CA TYR A 86 -1.77 7.53 8.59
C TYR A 86 -1.76 8.28 9.93
N GLU A 87 -0.65 8.94 10.26
CA GLU A 87 -0.41 9.62 11.54
C GLU A 87 -0.63 8.71 12.77
N GLN A 88 -0.23 7.45 12.63
CA GLN A 88 -0.40 6.37 13.59
C GLN A 88 -1.87 5.96 13.89
N ASP A 89 -2.83 6.53 13.16
CA ASP A 89 -4.18 5.97 13.09
C ASP A 89 -4.19 4.85 12.04
N VAL A 90 -4.98 3.81 12.30
CA VAL A 90 -5.09 2.63 11.45
C VAL A 90 -6.51 2.52 10.93
N MET A 91 -6.66 2.24 9.64
CA MET A 91 -7.91 1.77 9.04
C MET A 91 -7.73 0.33 8.57
N LEU A 92 -8.60 -0.56 9.03
CA LEU A 92 -8.69 -1.94 8.57
C LEU A 92 -9.86 -2.06 7.60
N THR A 93 -9.62 -2.63 6.43
CA THR A 93 -10.64 -2.89 5.39
C THR A 93 -10.51 -4.33 4.90
N GLY A 94 -11.49 -4.83 4.18
CA GLY A 94 -11.50 -6.20 3.69
C GLY A 94 -12.82 -6.90 3.88
N ILE A 95 -12.83 -8.21 3.62
CA ILE A 95 -14.00 -9.08 3.81
C ILE A 95 -13.62 -10.24 4.72
N VAL A 96 -14.42 -10.49 5.75
CA VAL A 96 -14.29 -11.69 6.60
C VAL A 96 -15.64 -12.39 6.72
N GLU A 97 -15.63 -13.65 7.13
CA GLU A 97 -16.85 -14.47 7.19
C GLU A 97 -17.62 -14.26 8.50
N THR A 98 -16.92 -13.83 9.57
CA THR A 98 -17.52 -13.72 10.91
C THR A 98 -17.20 -12.40 11.59
N LEU A 99 -18.13 -11.94 12.45
CA LEU A 99 -17.89 -10.79 13.33
C LEU A 99 -16.70 -11.05 14.28
N LYS A 100 -16.47 -12.30 14.69
CA LYS A 100 -15.33 -12.69 15.52
C LYS A 100 -14.00 -12.39 14.83
N GLN A 101 -13.84 -12.76 13.55
CA GLN A 101 -12.64 -12.43 12.77
C GLN A 101 -12.45 -10.90 12.64
N LYS A 102 -13.53 -10.17 12.34
CA LYS A 102 -13.51 -8.70 12.29
C LYS A 102 -13.02 -8.10 13.62
N GLN A 103 -13.52 -8.59 14.75
CA GLN A 103 -13.13 -8.12 16.08
C GLN A 103 -11.70 -8.52 16.42
N GLN A 104 -11.28 -9.74 16.08
CA GLN A 104 -9.92 -10.23 16.29
C GLN A 104 -8.89 -9.37 15.54
N ALA A 105 -9.12 -9.07 14.25
CA ALA A 105 -8.24 -8.18 13.48
C ALA A 105 -8.10 -6.80 14.13
N SER A 106 -9.21 -6.23 14.61
CA SER A 106 -9.16 -4.95 15.34
C SER A 106 -8.46 -5.06 16.69
N GLY A 107 -8.60 -6.18 17.41
CA GLY A 107 -7.89 -6.43 18.66
C GLY A 107 -6.39 -6.47 18.44
N ILE A 108 -5.93 -7.21 17.42
CA ILE A 108 -4.53 -7.30 17.02
C ILE A 108 -3.97 -5.92 16.71
N ALA A 109 -4.65 -5.15 15.86
CA ALA A 109 -4.19 -3.82 15.47
C ALA A 109 -4.07 -2.86 16.67
N LYS A 110 -5.00 -2.92 17.62
CA LYS A 110 -4.96 -2.08 18.84
C LYS A 110 -3.78 -2.40 19.76
N LEU A 111 -3.28 -3.63 19.74
CA LEU A 111 -2.15 -4.07 20.58
C LEU A 111 -0.78 -3.67 19.98
N VAL A 112 -0.74 -3.20 18.73
CA VAL A 112 0.51 -2.75 18.12
C VAL A 112 0.95 -1.43 18.75
N LYS A 113 2.17 -1.44 19.30
CA LYS A 113 2.76 -0.26 19.94
C LYS A 113 2.78 0.93 18.98
N GLY A 114 2.30 2.07 19.47
CA GLY A 114 2.27 3.32 18.74
C GLY A 114 0.97 3.59 17.98
N VAL A 115 0.08 2.61 17.84
CA VAL A 115 -1.26 2.83 17.29
C VAL A 115 -2.06 3.74 18.21
N LYS A 116 -2.61 4.83 17.66
CA LYS A 116 -3.43 5.80 18.40
C LYS A 116 -4.91 5.46 18.33
N LYS A 117 -5.38 5.08 17.15
CA LYS A 117 -6.79 4.76 16.89
C LYS A 117 -6.91 3.71 15.81
N VAL A 118 -7.94 2.87 15.92
CA VAL A 118 -8.27 1.85 14.90
C VAL A 118 -9.70 2.08 14.41
N TYR A 119 -9.83 2.28 13.10
CA TYR A 119 -11.09 2.29 12.38
C TYR A 119 -11.28 0.92 11.73
N ASN A 120 -12.27 0.15 12.20
CA ASN A 120 -12.53 -1.20 11.70
C ASN A 120 -13.68 -1.21 10.69
N GLU A 121 -13.31 -1.06 9.43
CA GLU A 121 -14.21 -1.01 8.27
C GLU A 121 -14.28 -2.34 7.51
N ILE A 122 -13.77 -3.43 8.10
CA ILE A 122 -13.89 -4.77 7.54
C ILE A 122 -15.37 -5.11 7.37
N ILE A 123 -15.75 -5.63 6.21
CA ILE A 123 -17.10 -6.09 5.90
C ILE A 123 -17.23 -7.55 6.31
N VAL A 124 -18.33 -7.89 6.99
CA VAL A 124 -18.64 -9.28 7.31
C VAL A 124 -19.58 -9.80 6.23
N HIS A 125 -19.09 -10.72 5.40
CA HIS A 125 -19.86 -11.39 4.37
C HIS A 125 -19.62 -12.89 4.47
N LYS A 126 -20.67 -13.65 4.80
CA LYS A 126 -20.59 -15.11 4.80
C LYS A 126 -20.62 -15.58 3.36
N LYS A 127 -19.60 -16.33 2.93
CA LYS A 127 -19.66 -17.06 1.65
C LYS A 127 -20.81 -18.05 1.74
N ASN A 128 -21.86 -17.82 0.97
CA ASN A 128 -22.92 -18.81 0.79
C ASN A 128 -22.63 -19.60 -0.50
N ASP A 129 -22.99 -20.88 -0.55
CA ASP A 129 -22.73 -21.72 -1.75
C ASP A 129 -23.42 -21.20 -3.04
N LYS A 130 -24.38 -20.27 -2.92
CA LYS A 130 -25.03 -19.58 -4.03
C LYS A 130 -24.20 -18.46 -4.68
N ASP A 131 -23.13 -18.00 -4.02
CA ASP A 131 -22.24 -16.96 -4.55
C ASP A 131 -21.23 -17.50 -5.58
N LYS A 132 -21.17 -18.82 -5.77
CA LYS A 132 -20.27 -19.48 -6.74
C LYS A 132 -20.71 -19.35 -8.21
N GLY A 133 -21.83 -18.67 -8.49
CA GLY A 133 -22.38 -18.55 -9.85
C GLY A 133 -23.08 -17.23 -10.18
N ALA A 134 -23.09 -16.24 -9.28
CA ALA A 134 -23.68 -14.93 -9.57
C ALA A 134 -22.68 -14.09 -10.38
N VAL A 135 -22.73 -14.21 -11.70
CA VAL A 135 -22.11 -13.27 -12.65
C VAL A 135 -22.98 -12.00 -12.76
N GLU A 136 -23.37 -11.42 -11.62
CA GLU A 136 -24.08 -10.15 -11.60
C GLU A 136 -23.12 -9.04 -11.17
N GLY A 137 -22.54 -8.39 -12.18
CA GLY A 137 -21.88 -7.09 -12.04
C GLY A 137 -20.59 -7.10 -11.23
N PHE A 138 -19.57 -7.82 -11.69
CA PHE A 138 -18.23 -7.77 -11.10
C PHE A 138 -17.75 -6.31 -10.98
N VAL A 139 -17.70 -5.80 -9.76
CA VAL A 139 -17.12 -4.49 -9.46
C VAL A 139 -15.63 -4.66 -9.39
N ASP A 140 -14.92 -4.12 -10.37
CA ASP A 140 -13.46 -4.08 -10.34
C ASP A 140 -12.99 -2.96 -9.40
N ASP A 141 -12.78 -3.33 -8.14
CA ASP A 141 -12.26 -2.43 -7.10
C ASP A 141 -10.90 -1.83 -7.49
N THR A 142 -10.07 -2.57 -8.25
CA THR A 142 -8.77 -2.06 -8.73
C THR A 142 -8.97 -0.89 -9.70
N VAL A 143 -9.96 -0.98 -10.58
CA VAL A 143 -10.32 0.11 -11.49
C VAL A 143 -10.87 1.31 -10.72
N ILE A 144 -11.69 1.08 -9.68
CA ILE A 144 -12.19 2.16 -8.81
C ILE A 144 -11.02 2.85 -8.10
N GLU A 145 -10.07 2.10 -7.54
CA GLU A 145 -8.90 2.65 -6.84
C GLU A 145 -7.99 3.45 -7.79
N LYS A 146 -7.74 2.94 -9.00
CA LYS A 146 -6.97 3.66 -10.03
C LYS A 146 -7.64 4.96 -10.46
N LYS A 147 -8.96 4.93 -10.70
CA LYS A 147 -9.73 6.14 -11.04
C LYS A 147 -9.78 7.14 -9.88
N THR A 148 -9.88 6.63 -8.65
CA THR A 148 -9.81 7.46 -7.45
C THR A 148 -8.49 8.22 -7.40
N ASN A 149 -7.37 7.52 -7.62
CA ASN A 149 -6.06 8.17 -7.69
C ASN A 149 -6.02 9.29 -8.76
N ALA A 150 -6.36 8.94 -10.00
CA ALA A 150 -6.29 9.86 -11.13
C ALA A 150 -7.15 11.11 -10.91
N LEU A 151 -8.41 10.94 -10.52
CA LEU A 151 -9.33 12.07 -10.36
C LEU A 151 -9.02 12.93 -9.14
N LEU A 152 -8.50 12.33 -8.06
CA LEU A 152 -8.03 13.12 -6.92
C LEU A 152 -6.80 13.96 -7.33
N LEU A 153 -5.88 13.42 -8.15
CA LEU A 153 -4.69 14.13 -8.63
C LEU A 153 -5.05 15.31 -9.54
N GLU A 154 -6.05 15.14 -10.39
CA GLU A 154 -6.60 16.20 -11.23
C GLU A 154 -7.40 17.25 -10.42
N GLY A 155 -7.89 16.85 -9.24
CA GLY A 155 -8.70 17.67 -8.36
C GLY A 155 -7.92 18.86 -7.79
N LYS A 156 -8.06 20.04 -8.41
CA LYS A 156 -7.49 21.29 -7.87
C LYS A 156 -7.82 21.46 -6.37
N ASN A 157 -6.86 21.86 -5.55
CA ASN A 157 -7.04 22.03 -4.09
C ASN A 157 -7.41 20.75 -3.33
N VAL A 158 -7.05 19.57 -3.87
CA VAL A 158 -7.03 18.31 -3.13
C VAL A 158 -5.58 17.85 -3.03
N ASN A 159 -5.07 17.77 -1.81
CA ASN A 159 -3.72 17.32 -1.55
C ASN A 159 -3.69 15.79 -1.43
N VAL A 160 -3.73 15.12 -2.56
CA VAL A 160 -3.82 13.65 -2.68
C VAL A 160 -2.77 12.91 -1.86
N THR A 161 -1.60 13.52 -1.65
CA THR A 161 -0.52 12.92 -0.89
C THR A 161 -0.96 12.61 0.56
N ASN A 162 -1.89 13.41 1.11
CA ASN A 162 -2.45 13.23 2.44
C ASN A 162 -3.65 12.26 2.53
N PHE A 163 -4.09 11.69 1.41
CA PHE A 163 -5.19 10.73 1.37
C PHE A 163 -4.69 9.30 1.15
N ARG A 164 -5.48 8.36 1.64
CA ARG A 164 -5.43 6.92 1.35
C ARG A 164 -6.85 6.47 1.05
N TRP A 165 -7.01 5.43 0.24
CA TRP A 165 -8.32 4.87 -0.08
C TRP A 165 -8.23 3.36 -0.28
N ARG A 166 -9.37 2.70 -0.07
CA ARG A 166 -9.59 1.29 -0.41
C ARG A 166 -10.99 1.10 -0.96
N SER A 167 -11.14 0.27 -1.98
CA SER A 167 -12.46 -0.15 -2.48
C SER A 167 -12.69 -1.61 -2.13
N VAL A 168 -13.87 -1.93 -1.60
CA VAL A 168 -14.31 -3.30 -1.33
C VAL A 168 -15.74 -3.47 -1.81
N GLY A 169 -15.93 -4.18 -2.92
CA GLY A 169 -17.24 -4.38 -3.56
C GLY A 169 -17.92 -3.06 -3.96
N GLY A 170 -17.15 -2.06 -4.40
CA GLY A 170 -17.66 -0.73 -4.73
C GLY A 170 -17.96 0.18 -3.53
N HIS A 171 -17.75 -0.31 -2.29
CA HIS A 171 -17.73 0.55 -1.10
C HIS A 171 -16.32 1.12 -0.91
N VAL A 172 -16.17 2.42 -1.17
CA VAL A 172 -14.89 3.12 -1.02
C VAL A 172 -14.74 3.69 0.39
N PHE A 173 -13.61 3.41 1.02
CA PHE A 173 -13.21 3.95 2.31
C PHE A 173 -12.11 4.98 2.10
N LEU A 174 -12.35 6.23 2.51
CA LEU A 174 -11.36 7.31 2.47
C LEU A 174 -10.71 7.49 3.84
N PHE A 175 -9.39 7.67 3.85
CA PHE A 175 -8.59 7.82 5.05
C PHE A 175 -7.47 8.84 4.88
N GLY A 176 -6.88 9.31 5.98
CA GLY A 176 -5.81 10.31 5.99
C GLY A 176 -6.22 11.65 6.57
N ARG A 177 -5.71 12.75 6.01
CA ARG A 177 -5.93 14.13 6.49
C ARG A 177 -6.30 15.08 5.36
N ALA A 178 -7.36 15.86 5.56
CA ALA A 178 -7.69 17.02 4.75
C ALA A 178 -7.33 18.29 5.53
N LEU A 179 -6.76 19.27 4.85
CA LEU A 179 -6.39 20.58 5.38
C LEU A 179 -7.61 21.47 5.61
N SER A 180 -8.73 21.18 4.96
CA SER A 180 -10.00 21.89 5.18
C SER A 180 -11.22 20.99 4.99
N LYS A 181 -12.37 21.43 5.51
CA LYS A 181 -13.65 20.75 5.28
C LYS A 181 -14.03 20.79 3.80
N THR A 182 -13.70 21.88 3.11
CA THR A 182 -13.93 22.06 1.68
C THR A 182 -13.16 21.04 0.85
N GLU A 183 -11.88 20.82 1.17
CA GLU A 183 -11.07 19.78 0.53
C GLU A 183 -11.65 18.38 0.74
N LEU A 184 -12.01 18.05 1.99
CA LEU A 184 -12.64 16.77 2.31
C LEU A 184 -13.93 16.55 1.50
N ASN A 185 -14.81 17.54 1.47
CA ASN A 185 -16.07 17.46 0.73
C ASN A 185 -15.82 17.28 -0.77
N LYS A 186 -14.81 17.96 -1.32
CA LYS A 186 -14.41 17.81 -2.72
C LYS A 186 -13.89 16.41 -3.02
N ALA A 187 -12.99 15.88 -2.18
CA ALA A 187 -12.49 14.51 -2.33
C ALA A 187 -13.62 13.48 -2.31
N ILE A 188 -14.56 13.61 -1.36
CA ILE A 188 -15.75 12.73 -1.29
C ILE A 188 -16.59 12.84 -2.57
N LYS A 189 -16.82 14.06 -3.08
CA LYS A 189 -17.60 14.28 -4.31
C LYS A 189 -16.94 13.64 -5.52
N ILE A 190 -15.62 13.79 -5.66
CA ILE A 190 -14.84 13.15 -6.73
C ILE A 190 -15.04 11.63 -6.67
N VAL A 191 -14.83 11.01 -5.51
CA VAL A 191 -14.94 9.55 -5.36
C VAL A 191 -16.34 9.04 -5.65
N LYS A 192 -17.37 9.74 -5.16
CA LYS A 192 -18.78 9.39 -5.44
C LYS A 192 -19.16 9.45 -6.92
N SER A 193 -18.43 10.21 -7.74
CA SER A 193 -18.70 10.33 -9.18
C SER A 193 -18.17 9.16 -10.02
N ILE A 194 -17.37 8.28 -9.43
CA ILE A 194 -16.73 7.17 -10.13
C ILE A 194 -17.75 6.07 -10.37
N LYS A 195 -17.91 5.65 -11.63
CA LYS A 195 -18.74 4.50 -12.00
C LYS A 195 -18.29 3.25 -11.22
N GLY A 196 -19.25 2.56 -10.59
CA GLY A 196 -19.01 1.37 -9.77
C GLY A 196 -18.94 1.67 -8.27
N VAL A 197 -18.79 2.93 -7.87
CA VAL A 197 -18.87 3.32 -6.45
C VAL A 197 -20.32 3.31 -6.00
N SER A 198 -20.66 2.42 -5.08
CA SER A 198 -22.00 2.28 -4.48
C SER A 198 -22.11 3.05 -3.17
N LYS A 199 -21.01 3.17 -2.43
CA LYS A 199 -20.97 3.82 -1.12
C LYS A 199 -19.60 4.43 -0.84
N VAL A 200 -19.57 5.53 -0.08
CA VAL A 200 -18.33 6.14 0.39
C VAL A 200 -18.41 6.33 1.91
N THR A 201 -17.47 5.74 2.65
CA THR A 201 -17.25 6.00 4.08
C THR A 201 -15.96 6.80 4.23
N SER A 202 -16.01 7.93 4.94
CA SER A 202 -14.82 8.73 5.23
C SER A 202 -14.40 8.63 6.69
N ARG A 203 -13.12 8.31 6.89
CA ARG A 203 -12.37 8.38 8.16
C ARG A 203 -11.26 9.43 8.09
N VAL A 204 -11.31 10.32 7.09
CA VAL A 204 -10.36 11.42 6.92
C VAL A 204 -10.56 12.44 8.04
N LYS A 205 -9.46 12.84 8.69
CA LYS A 205 -9.48 13.91 9.69
C LYS A 205 -9.39 15.26 8.99
N VAL A 206 -10.16 16.24 9.44
CA VAL A 206 -9.97 17.63 9.00
C VAL A 206 -9.06 18.32 10.01
N LYS A 207 -7.88 18.73 9.57
CA LYS A 207 -6.91 19.44 10.38
C LYS A 207 -6.08 20.33 9.46
N ALA A 208 -6.13 21.63 9.71
CA ALA A 208 -5.31 22.62 9.01
C ALA A 208 -3.81 22.35 9.25
N LYS A 209 -2.98 22.95 8.39
CA LYS A 209 -1.53 22.89 8.51
C LYS A 209 -1.06 23.43 9.86
#